data_AF-A0A2D9T678-F1
#
_entry.id   AF-A0A2D9T678-F1
#
_cell.length_a   1.000
_cell.length_b   1.000
_cell.length_c   1.000
_cell.angle_alpha   90.00
_cell.angle_beta   90.00
_cell.angle_gamma   90.00
#
_symmetry.space_group_name_H-M   'P 1'
#
loop_
_entity.id
_entity.type
_entity.pdbx_description
1 polymer ?
#
loop_
_entity_poly.entity_id
_entity_poly.type
_entity_poly.pdbx_seq_one_letter_code
_entity_poly.pdbx_strand_id
1 'polypeptide(L)'
;MEGFLVVASTVLLMVVVFWGVAWASRRQHEKLVARLEAAARLFGGEVDPGNAGILKRASPTLTLEREGTRVFMDTYIVSSGKNSTMYSRVQANYARGSGPALHVRRQHVFHGIGKAFGMQDLVVGDPGFDAEYVIGGPDVASVRRVLDEQTRATLLRALSQWTLRSEELDVVLTRVGVPQSSEELVAALEVTLAVATAEARLLGHYAALPDARLSGDRSAVLFSRRDTTATFQWQTSYRLVAEHPEKHAPPLAVDCGDPGASRELPEGAIAPELAQRFPELGAAFLGRDERHAWVRWDDPPSAEQLAAAWDVIEAVCAPRTQVGAFR
;
A
#
# COMPACT_ATOMS: atom_id res chain seq x y z
N MET A 1 -32.95 -63.08 -5.04
CA MET A 1 -32.30 -62.41 -6.18
C MET A 1 -32.54 -60.90 -6.17
N GLU A 2 -33.74 -60.41 -5.83
CA GLU A 2 -34.07 -58.97 -5.84
C GLU A 2 -33.17 -58.10 -4.94
N GLY A 3 -32.81 -58.56 -3.74
CA GLY A 3 -31.92 -57.79 -2.84
C GLY A 3 -30.51 -57.54 -3.39
N PHE A 4 -30.00 -58.44 -4.24
CA PHE A 4 -28.68 -58.27 -4.85
C PHE A 4 -28.68 -57.15 -5.90
N LEU A 5 -29.77 -57.02 -6.66
CA LEU A 5 -29.89 -56.01 -7.71
C LEU A 5 -29.93 -54.59 -7.13
N VAL A 6 -30.65 -54.39 -6.01
CA VAL A 6 -30.76 -53.09 -5.32
C VAL A 6 -29.41 -52.66 -4.73
N VAL A 7 -28.67 -53.59 -4.13
CA VAL A 7 -27.34 -53.30 -3.60
C VAL A 7 -26.38 -52.96 -4.75
N ALA A 8 -26.39 -53.74 -5.83
CA ALA A 8 -25.55 -53.51 -7.00
C ALA A 8 -25.82 -52.15 -7.67
N SER A 9 -27.09 -51.78 -7.85
CA SER A 9 -27.45 -50.47 -8.43
C SER A 9 -27.05 -49.30 -7.53
N THR A 10 -27.18 -49.46 -6.22
CA THR A 10 -26.80 -48.43 -5.23
C THR A 10 -25.29 -48.22 -5.23
N VAL A 11 -24.51 -49.30 -5.21
CA VAL A 11 -23.04 -49.24 -5.29
C VAL A 11 -22.60 -48.61 -6.61
N LEU A 12 -23.21 -49.00 -7.74
CA LEU A 12 -22.91 -48.42 -9.04
C LEU A 12 -23.17 -46.91 -9.06
N LEU A 13 -24.30 -46.46 -8.51
CA LEU A 13 -24.62 -45.03 -8.40
C LEU A 13 -23.58 -44.27 -7.57
N MET A 14 -23.19 -44.82 -6.40
CA MET A 14 -22.15 -44.22 -5.56
C MET A 14 -20.81 -44.11 -6.29
N VAL A 15 -20.42 -45.14 -7.03
CA VAL A 15 -19.19 -45.14 -7.83
C VAL A 15 -19.26 -44.08 -8.93
N VAL A 16 -20.37 -43.98 -9.66
CA VAL A 16 -20.56 -42.96 -10.71
C VAL A 16 -20.50 -41.54 -10.13
N VAL A 17 -21.19 -41.29 -9.01
CA VAL A 17 -21.16 -39.98 -8.33
C VAL A 17 -19.74 -39.66 -7.86
N PHE A 18 -19.05 -40.63 -7.25
CA PHE A 18 -17.66 -40.46 -6.79
C PHE A 18 -16.71 -40.10 -7.94
N TRP A 19 -16.76 -40.84 -9.05
CA TRP A 19 -15.93 -40.55 -10.23
C TRP A 19 -16.30 -39.23 -10.89
N GLY A 20 -17.58 -38.87 -10.92
CA GLY A 20 -18.04 -37.57 -11.42
C GLY A 20 -17.46 -36.40 -10.63
N VAL A 21 -17.51 -36.48 -9.29
CA VAL A 21 -16.91 -35.46 -8.40
C VAL A 21 -15.39 -35.42 -8.54
N ALA A 22 -14.73 -36.58 -8.58
CA ALA A 22 -13.28 -36.66 -8.75
C ALA A 22 -12.82 -36.04 -10.07
N TRP A 23 -13.53 -36.31 -11.17
CA TRP A 23 -13.27 -35.75 -12.48
C TRP A 23 -13.52 -34.23 -12.53
N ALA A 24 -14.63 -33.76 -11.97
CA ALA A 24 -14.95 -32.33 -11.92
C ALA A 24 -13.88 -31.56 -11.12
N SER A 25 -13.47 -32.12 -9.99
CA SER A 25 -12.41 -31.56 -9.14
C SER A 25 -11.06 -31.52 -9.86
N ARG A 26 -10.69 -32.57 -10.60
CA ARG A 26 -9.46 -32.59 -11.42
C ARG A 26 -9.51 -31.54 -12.52
N ARG A 27 -10.63 -31.37 -13.21
CA ARG A 27 -10.79 -30.32 -14.23
C ARG A 27 -10.70 -28.91 -13.64
N GLN A 28 -11.26 -28.68 -12.46
CA GLN A 28 -11.11 -27.39 -11.77
C GLN A 28 -9.66 -27.11 -11.39
N HIS A 29 -8.93 -28.13 -10.92
CA HIS A 29 -7.51 -28.03 -10.63
C HIS A 29 -6.69 -27.72 -11.89
N GLU A 30 -6.88 -28.47 -12.98
CA GLU A 30 -6.20 -28.21 -14.27
C GLU A 30 -6.48 -26.79 -14.79
N LYS A 31 -7.73 -26.30 -14.66
CA LYS A 31 -8.07 -24.91 -15.00
C LYS A 31 -7.37 -23.88 -14.10
N LEU A 32 -7.27 -24.15 -12.80
CA LEU A 32 -6.58 -23.26 -11.87
C LEU A 32 -5.08 -23.19 -12.21
N VAL A 33 -4.43 -24.34 -12.41
CA VAL A 33 -3.02 -24.41 -12.83
C VAL A 33 -2.80 -23.62 -14.13
N ALA A 34 -3.63 -23.84 -15.16
CA ALA A 34 -3.50 -23.10 -16.42
C ALA A 34 -3.66 -21.58 -16.26
N ARG A 35 -4.52 -21.13 -15.35
CA ARG A 35 -4.68 -19.69 -15.03
C ARG A 35 -3.47 -19.14 -14.27
N LEU A 36 -2.91 -19.90 -13.34
CA LEU A 36 -1.69 -19.52 -12.62
C LEU A 36 -0.50 -19.43 -13.58
N GLU A 37 -0.35 -20.40 -14.48
CA GLU A 37 0.70 -20.35 -15.51
C GLU A 37 0.52 -19.16 -16.45
N ALA A 38 -0.72 -18.82 -16.82
CA ALA A 38 -1.00 -17.63 -17.61
C ALA A 38 -0.64 -16.34 -16.85
N ALA A 39 -0.97 -16.24 -15.57
CA ALA A 39 -0.56 -15.12 -14.72
C ALA A 39 0.96 -15.05 -14.57
N ALA A 40 1.63 -16.18 -14.30
CA ALA A 40 3.08 -16.28 -14.17
C ALA A 40 3.82 -15.83 -15.44
N ARG A 41 3.30 -16.17 -16.63
CA ARG A 41 3.86 -15.69 -17.91
C ARG A 41 3.78 -14.17 -18.06
N LEU A 42 2.75 -13.54 -17.51
CA LEU A 42 2.57 -12.08 -17.59
C LEU A 42 3.35 -11.33 -16.50
N PHE A 43 3.39 -11.89 -15.29
CA PHE A 43 3.95 -11.22 -14.11
C PHE A 43 5.39 -11.62 -13.76
N GLY A 44 5.87 -12.69 -14.37
CA GLY A 44 7.01 -13.45 -13.84
C GLY A 44 6.58 -14.29 -12.63
N GLY A 45 7.26 -15.41 -12.42
CA GLY A 45 7.00 -16.28 -11.27
C GLY A 45 7.08 -17.75 -11.61
N GLU A 46 7.01 -18.56 -10.57
CA GLU A 46 7.06 -20.01 -10.62
C GLU A 46 5.74 -20.59 -10.12
N VAL A 47 5.17 -21.51 -10.89
CA VAL A 47 3.96 -22.24 -10.52
C VAL A 47 4.37 -23.61 -10.01
N ASP A 48 4.03 -23.91 -8.77
CA ASP A 48 3.97 -25.29 -8.30
C ASP A 48 2.54 -25.80 -8.56
N PRO A 49 2.33 -26.74 -9.50
CA PRO A 49 1.01 -27.26 -9.77
C PRO A 49 0.41 -28.01 -8.56
N GLY A 50 1.23 -28.35 -7.56
CA GLY A 50 0.83 -29.20 -6.45
C GLY A 50 0.63 -30.65 -6.88
N ASN A 51 0.30 -31.51 -5.93
CA ASN A 51 -0.01 -32.91 -6.19
C ASN A 51 -1.52 -33.09 -6.35
N ALA A 52 -1.97 -33.58 -7.51
CA ALA A 52 -3.37 -33.94 -7.78
C ALA A 52 -3.77 -35.31 -7.21
N GLY A 53 -2.95 -35.90 -6.32
CA GLY A 53 -3.15 -37.21 -5.73
C GLY A 53 -4.50 -37.36 -5.03
N ILE A 54 -5.02 -38.59 -5.07
CA ILE A 54 -6.33 -38.94 -4.48
C ILE A 54 -6.32 -38.83 -2.95
N LEU A 55 -5.17 -39.05 -2.31
CA LEU A 55 -5.04 -39.12 -0.84
C LEU A 55 -4.48 -37.84 -0.19
N LYS A 56 -3.68 -37.04 -0.92
CA LYS A 56 -3.13 -35.76 -0.44
C LYS A 56 -3.13 -34.78 -1.60
N ARG A 57 -3.97 -33.75 -1.51
CA ARG A 57 -4.04 -32.67 -2.49
C ARG A 57 -3.26 -31.48 -1.95
N ALA A 58 -2.14 -31.17 -2.59
CA ALA A 58 -1.53 -29.87 -2.42
C ALA A 58 -2.20 -28.93 -3.43
N SER A 59 -2.66 -27.77 -2.97
CA SER A 59 -3.20 -26.74 -3.84
C SER A 59 -2.10 -26.23 -4.77
N PRO A 60 -2.39 -25.91 -6.04
CA PRO A 60 -1.48 -25.16 -6.86
C PRO A 60 -1.08 -23.85 -6.18
N THR A 61 0.18 -23.46 -6.31
CA THR A 61 0.67 -22.19 -5.80
C THR A 61 1.43 -21.45 -6.88
N LEU A 62 1.41 -20.12 -6.80
CA LEU A 62 2.23 -19.23 -7.62
C LEU A 62 3.09 -18.40 -6.68
N THR A 63 4.40 -18.40 -6.90
CA THR A 63 5.36 -17.56 -6.16
C THR A 63 6.12 -16.67 -7.13
N LEU A 64 6.28 -15.40 -6.78
CA LEU A 64 7.11 -14.46 -7.53
C LEU A 64 7.84 -13.51 -6.58
N GLU A 65 8.96 -12.97 -7.04
CA GLU A 65 9.67 -11.90 -6.34
C GLU A 65 9.72 -10.66 -7.23
N ARG A 66 9.29 -9.52 -6.67
CA ARG A 66 9.28 -8.23 -7.38
C ARG A 66 9.47 -7.11 -6.39
N GLU A 67 10.29 -6.11 -6.76
CA GLU A 67 10.54 -4.93 -5.93
C GLU A 67 11.01 -5.26 -4.50
N GLY A 68 11.77 -6.36 -4.35
CA GLY A 68 12.30 -6.81 -3.06
C GLY A 68 11.25 -7.44 -2.13
N THR A 69 10.04 -7.71 -2.62
CA THR A 69 9.05 -8.50 -1.89
C THR A 69 8.68 -9.78 -2.62
N ARG A 70 8.38 -10.83 -1.83
CA ARG A 70 7.86 -12.09 -2.32
C ARG A 70 6.34 -12.05 -2.26
N VAL A 71 5.70 -12.27 -3.39
CA VAL A 71 4.25 -12.44 -3.50
C VAL A 71 3.97 -13.92 -3.71
N PHE A 72 2.99 -14.45 -2.98
CA PHE A 72 2.51 -15.81 -3.16
C PHE A 72 1.00 -15.83 -3.34
N MET A 73 0.51 -16.78 -4.14
CA MET A 73 -0.90 -17.08 -4.30
C MET A 73 -1.15 -18.55 -4.02
N ASP A 74 -2.18 -18.83 -3.23
CA ASP A 74 -2.64 -20.18 -2.94
C ASP A 74 -4.17 -20.27 -2.80
N THR A 75 -4.64 -21.50 -2.64
CA THR A 75 -6.02 -21.77 -2.22
C THR A 75 -6.03 -22.64 -0.97
N TYR A 76 -6.88 -22.32 -0.01
CA TYR A 76 -7.02 -23.05 1.25
C TYR A 76 -8.49 -23.27 1.62
N ILE A 77 -8.76 -24.27 2.45
CA ILE A 77 -10.12 -24.60 2.90
C ILE A 77 -10.22 -24.27 4.39
N VAL A 78 -11.22 -23.47 4.75
CA VAL A 78 -11.59 -23.23 6.14
C VAL A 78 -12.83 -24.05 6.46
N SER A 79 -12.74 -24.89 7.48
CA SER A 79 -13.85 -25.69 7.99
C SER A 79 -14.45 -25.04 9.23
N SER A 80 -15.75 -24.79 9.21
CA SER A 80 -16.52 -24.30 10.36
C SER A 80 -17.72 -25.22 10.60
N GLY A 81 -17.58 -26.11 11.59
CA GLY A 81 -18.58 -27.12 11.91
C GLY A 81 -18.80 -28.11 10.75
N LYS A 82 -20.00 -28.10 10.17
CA LYS A 82 -20.40 -28.99 9.06
C LYS A 82 -20.15 -28.38 7.66
N ASN A 83 -19.62 -27.16 7.62
CA ASN A 83 -19.41 -26.43 6.37
C ASN A 83 -17.92 -26.25 6.10
N SER A 84 -17.50 -26.40 4.84
CA SER A 84 -16.15 -26.10 4.38
C SER A 84 -16.21 -25.08 3.26
N THR A 85 -15.46 -23.99 3.39
CA THR A 85 -15.39 -22.93 2.38
C THR A 85 -13.97 -22.86 1.85
N MET A 86 -13.83 -22.95 0.52
CA MET A 86 -12.56 -22.72 -0.15
C MET A 86 -12.34 -21.22 -0.34
N TYR A 87 -11.12 -20.77 -0.07
CA TYR A 87 -10.66 -19.41 -0.27
C TYR A 87 -9.47 -19.41 -1.22
N SER A 88 -9.36 -18.34 -2.00
CA SER A 88 -8.13 -18.00 -2.71
C SER A 88 -7.51 -16.80 -2.04
N ARG A 89 -6.19 -16.82 -1.95
CA ARG A 89 -5.41 -15.77 -1.29
C ARG A 89 -4.23 -15.37 -2.15
N VAL A 90 -3.99 -14.06 -2.23
CA VAL A 90 -2.75 -13.48 -2.72
C VAL A 90 -2.14 -12.71 -1.55
N GLN A 91 -0.90 -12.99 -1.21
CA GLN A 91 -0.24 -12.42 -0.05
C GLN A 91 1.18 -11.96 -0.39
N ALA A 92 1.60 -10.85 0.21
CA ALA A 92 2.97 -10.35 0.15
C ALA A 92 3.37 -9.74 1.48
N ASN A 93 4.66 -9.78 1.80
CA ASN A 93 5.19 -9.02 2.92
C ASN A 93 5.48 -7.58 2.48
N TYR A 94 5.41 -6.63 3.40
CA TYR A 94 5.85 -5.27 3.09
C TYR A 94 7.34 -5.24 2.73
N ALA A 95 7.69 -4.60 1.61
CA ALA A 95 9.08 -4.50 1.15
C ALA A 95 10.01 -3.78 2.15
N ARG A 96 9.43 -3.03 3.09
CA ARG A 96 10.11 -2.27 4.14
C ARG A 96 9.95 -2.86 5.54
N GLY A 97 9.37 -4.06 5.66
CA GLY A 97 9.17 -4.76 6.92
C GLY A 97 7.84 -4.46 7.60
N SER A 98 7.30 -3.24 7.45
CA SER A 98 5.95 -2.95 7.92
C SER A 98 5.14 -2.00 7.03
N GLY A 99 3.82 -1.97 7.25
CA GLY A 99 2.89 -1.05 6.61
C GLY A 99 1.63 -0.81 7.45
N PRO A 100 0.72 0.09 6.99
CA PRO A 100 -0.43 0.49 7.79
C PRO A 100 -1.47 -0.63 7.88
N ALA A 101 -2.18 -0.69 9.01
CA ALA A 101 -3.37 -1.51 9.13
C ALA A 101 -4.43 -1.01 8.13
N LEU A 102 -4.89 -1.88 7.25
CA LEU A 102 -5.85 -1.53 6.20
C LEU A 102 -6.86 -2.66 6.03
N HIS A 103 -8.12 -2.31 5.87
CA HIS A 103 -9.16 -3.27 5.52
C HIS A 103 -10.12 -2.66 4.51
N VAL A 104 -10.14 -3.21 3.29
CA VAL A 104 -10.97 -2.75 2.18
C VAL A 104 -11.82 -3.91 1.71
N ARG A 105 -13.14 -3.71 1.76
CA ARG A 105 -14.12 -4.70 1.30
C ARG A 105 -15.29 -4.03 0.63
N ARG A 106 -15.89 -4.68 -0.37
CA ARG A 106 -17.06 -4.14 -1.04
C ARG A 106 -18.28 -4.14 -0.11
N GLN A 107 -19.11 -3.10 -0.16
CA GLN A 107 -20.28 -2.92 0.72
C GLN A 107 -21.26 -4.11 0.63
N HIS A 108 -21.46 -4.68 -0.56
CA HIS A 108 -22.44 -5.75 -0.80
C HIS A 108 -21.99 -7.17 -0.44
N VAL A 109 -20.72 -7.39 -0.07
CA VAL A 109 -20.21 -8.70 0.38
C VAL A 109 -20.65 -9.01 1.83
N PHE A 110 -21.53 -8.17 2.39
CA PHE A 110 -22.03 -8.27 3.75
C PHE A 110 -23.33 -9.08 3.84
N HIS A 111 -23.22 -10.38 4.15
CA HIS A 111 -24.39 -11.19 4.55
C HIS A 111 -24.46 -11.51 6.06
N GLY A 112 -23.68 -10.85 6.93
CA GLY A 112 -24.01 -10.86 8.37
C GLY A 112 -22.87 -10.82 9.39
N ILE A 113 -21.99 -9.82 9.36
CA ILE A 113 -21.14 -9.51 10.54
C ILE A 113 -21.31 -8.03 10.89
N GLY A 114 -22.38 -7.70 11.59
CA GLY A 114 -22.59 -6.35 12.11
C GLY A 114 -21.44 -5.91 13.02
N LYS A 115 -20.99 -4.66 12.86
CA LYS A 115 -20.40 -3.81 13.92
C LYS A 115 -19.22 -4.36 14.74
N ALA A 116 -18.51 -5.41 14.31
CA ALA A 116 -17.48 -6.05 15.13
C ALA A 116 -16.07 -5.42 15.02
N PHE A 117 -15.85 -4.52 14.07
CA PHE A 117 -14.63 -3.74 14.00
C PHE A 117 -15.01 -2.29 14.29
N GLY A 118 -14.64 -1.77 15.46
CA GLY A 118 -14.79 -0.35 15.82
C GLY A 118 -13.96 0.61 14.94
N MET A 119 -13.64 0.20 13.71
CA MET A 119 -12.97 1.00 12.71
C MET A 119 -14.02 1.88 12.03
N GLN A 120 -13.77 3.18 12.05
CA GLN A 120 -14.58 4.16 11.33
C GLN A 120 -14.36 3.96 9.83
N ASP A 121 -15.42 4.15 9.05
CA ASP A 121 -15.33 4.14 7.59
C ASP A 121 -14.59 5.40 7.14
N LEU A 122 -13.48 5.21 6.44
CA LEU A 122 -12.61 6.29 5.98
C LEU A 122 -12.99 6.70 4.56
N VAL A 123 -13.10 8.00 4.31
CA VAL A 123 -13.34 8.55 2.96
C VAL A 123 -12.00 8.87 2.31
N VAL A 124 -11.63 8.12 1.27
CA VAL A 124 -10.35 8.33 0.59
C VAL A 124 -10.40 9.41 -0.49
N GLY A 125 -11.57 10.03 -0.71
CA GLY A 125 -11.72 11.19 -1.59
C GLY A 125 -12.01 10.81 -3.05
N ASP A 126 -12.50 9.60 -3.27
CA ASP A 126 -12.91 9.09 -4.58
C ASP A 126 -14.35 8.63 -4.46
N PRO A 127 -15.34 9.48 -4.82
CA PRO A 127 -16.75 9.20 -4.56
C PRO A 127 -17.25 7.88 -5.17
N GLY A 128 -16.67 7.44 -6.30
CA GLY A 128 -17.04 6.16 -6.92
C GLY A 128 -16.50 4.97 -6.13
N PHE A 129 -15.28 5.08 -5.61
CA PHE A 129 -14.68 4.08 -4.75
C PHE A 129 -15.33 4.02 -3.37
N ASP A 130 -15.49 5.19 -2.73
CA ASP A 130 -16.06 5.37 -1.40
C ASP A 130 -17.54 4.90 -1.33
N ALA A 131 -18.27 4.96 -2.46
CA ALA A 131 -19.64 4.44 -2.54
C ALA A 131 -19.72 2.90 -2.61
N GLU A 132 -18.68 2.23 -3.10
CA GLU A 132 -18.69 0.78 -3.36
C GLU A 132 -17.96 -0.01 -2.26
N TYR A 133 -17.02 0.62 -1.57
CA TYR A 133 -16.16 -0.02 -0.58
C TYR A 133 -16.36 0.57 0.81
N VAL A 134 -16.17 -0.28 1.82
CA VAL A 134 -15.95 0.12 3.22
C VAL A 134 -14.46 0.03 3.48
N ILE A 135 -13.90 1.11 4.01
CA ILE A 135 -12.46 1.29 4.18
C ILE A 135 -12.18 1.53 5.66
N GLY A 136 -11.40 0.64 6.28
CA GLY A 136 -10.93 0.79 7.66
C GLY A 136 -9.42 0.93 7.72
N GLY A 137 -8.93 1.79 8.61
CA GLY A 137 -7.51 2.01 8.84
C GLY A 137 -7.27 2.97 10.02
N PRO A 138 -6.00 3.23 10.37
CA PRO A 138 -5.64 4.14 11.47
C PRO A 138 -5.92 5.61 11.15
N ASP A 139 -5.63 6.02 9.91
CA ASP A 139 -5.79 7.38 9.43
C ASP A 139 -5.95 7.42 7.89
N VAL A 140 -6.59 8.46 7.38
CA VAL A 140 -6.91 8.60 5.94
C VAL A 140 -5.65 8.76 5.08
N ALA A 141 -4.62 9.47 5.57
CA ALA A 141 -3.43 9.77 4.79
C ALA A 141 -2.59 8.51 4.52
N SER A 142 -2.39 7.66 5.52
CA SER A 142 -1.75 6.36 5.39
C SER A 142 -2.49 5.45 4.43
N VAL A 143 -3.83 5.45 4.49
CA VAL A 143 -4.66 4.63 3.59
C VAL A 143 -4.60 5.13 2.15
N ARG A 144 -4.73 6.44 1.91
CA ARG A 144 -4.62 7.04 0.56
C ARG A 144 -3.29 6.76 -0.10
N ARG A 145 -2.21 6.78 0.67
CA ARG A 145 -0.86 6.49 0.18
C ARG A 145 -0.73 5.06 -0.37
N VAL A 146 -1.38 4.10 0.29
CA VAL A 146 -1.34 2.69 -0.10
C VAL A 146 -2.38 2.37 -1.18
N LEU A 147 -3.54 3.05 -1.12
CA LEU A 147 -4.61 2.96 -2.12
C LEU A 147 -4.52 4.13 -3.10
N ASP A 148 -3.46 4.16 -3.91
CA ASP A 148 -3.34 5.12 -5.01
C ASP A 148 -4.50 4.98 -6.02
N GLU A 149 -4.63 5.96 -6.92
CA GLU A 149 -5.72 6.01 -7.91
C GLU A 149 -5.81 4.73 -8.75
N GLN A 150 -4.66 4.22 -9.21
CA GLN A 150 -4.59 3.01 -10.02
C GLN A 150 -5.03 1.76 -9.23
N THR A 151 -4.66 1.66 -7.96
CA THR A 151 -5.04 0.58 -7.05
C THR A 151 -6.55 0.59 -6.82
N ARG A 152 -7.13 1.77 -6.55
CA ARG A 152 -8.59 1.93 -6.39
C ARG A 152 -9.35 1.55 -7.66
N ALA A 153 -8.91 2.03 -8.82
CA ALA A 153 -9.52 1.70 -10.10
C ALA A 153 -9.46 0.19 -10.41
N THR A 154 -8.36 -0.47 -10.07
CA THR A 154 -8.17 -1.92 -10.26
C THR A 154 -9.08 -2.72 -9.34
N LEU A 155 -9.19 -2.31 -8.07
CA LEU A 155 -10.11 -2.92 -7.11
C LEU A 155 -11.55 -2.87 -7.62
N LEU A 156 -12.03 -1.68 -8.01
CA LEU A 156 -13.39 -1.47 -8.55
C LEU A 156 -13.69 -2.34 -9.77
N ARG A 157 -12.78 -2.34 -10.75
CA ARG A 157 -13.01 -2.95 -12.05
C ARG A 157 -12.87 -4.48 -12.05
N ALA A 158 -11.88 -5.00 -11.35
CA ALA A 158 -11.45 -6.39 -11.50
C ALA A 158 -11.62 -7.24 -10.23
N LEU A 159 -11.64 -6.63 -9.04
CA LEU A 159 -11.53 -7.35 -7.77
C LEU A 159 -12.74 -7.16 -6.84
N SER A 160 -13.92 -7.02 -7.43
CA SER A 160 -15.15 -6.77 -6.67
C SER A 160 -15.57 -7.86 -5.65
N GLN A 161 -15.06 -9.09 -5.81
CA GLN A 161 -15.32 -10.22 -4.91
C GLN A 161 -14.17 -10.46 -3.91
N TRP A 162 -13.16 -9.59 -3.92
CA TRP A 162 -12.00 -9.70 -3.05
C TRP A 162 -12.11 -8.77 -1.84
N THR A 163 -11.49 -9.20 -0.75
CA THR A 163 -11.25 -8.40 0.45
C THR A 163 -9.76 -8.20 0.60
N LEU A 164 -9.32 -6.96 0.67
CA LEU A 164 -7.95 -6.58 0.95
C LEU A 164 -7.82 -6.33 2.45
N ARG A 165 -6.85 -6.98 3.06
CA ARG A 165 -6.41 -6.73 4.42
C ARG A 165 -4.91 -6.46 4.41
N SER A 166 -4.48 -5.53 5.22
CA SER A 166 -3.08 -5.33 5.56
C SER A 166 -2.97 -5.35 7.07
N GLU A 167 -2.01 -6.13 7.56
CA GLU A 167 -1.57 -6.07 8.94
C GLU A 167 -0.09 -5.72 8.94
N GLU A 168 0.44 -5.33 10.11
CA GLU A 168 1.78 -4.81 10.32
C GLU A 168 2.84 -5.32 9.33
N LEU A 169 2.92 -6.63 9.07
CA LEU A 169 3.96 -7.25 8.22
C LEU A 169 3.51 -7.64 6.81
N ASP A 170 2.21 -7.81 6.56
CA ASP A 170 1.72 -8.42 5.34
C ASP A 170 0.48 -7.75 4.72
N VAL A 171 0.34 -7.97 3.43
CA VAL A 171 -0.81 -7.59 2.61
C VAL A 171 -1.44 -8.87 2.11
N VAL A 172 -2.75 -9.02 2.32
CA VAL A 172 -3.52 -10.20 1.96
C VAL A 172 -4.78 -9.79 1.21
N LEU A 173 -4.89 -10.22 -0.05
CA LEU A 173 -6.13 -10.24 -0.80
C LEU A 173 -6.76 -11.62 -0.66
N THR A 174 -8.02 -11.69 -0.26
CA THR A 174 -8.77 -12.95 -0.15
C THR A 174 -10.09 -12.91 -0.89
N ARG A 175 -10.52 -14.04 -1.45
CA ARG A 175 -11.87 -14.22 -1.99
C ARG A 175 -12.40 -15.62 -1.74
N VAL A 176 -13.72 -15.77 -1.80
CA VAL A 176 -14.37 -17.08 -1.74
C VAL A 176 -14.28 -17.79 -3.09
N GLY A 177 -13.93 -19.08 -3.06
CA GLY A 177 -13.75 -19.93 -4.24
C GLY A 177 -12.51 -19.59 -5.05
N VAL A 178 -12.44 -20.13 -6.28
CA VAL A 178 -11.28 -20.00 -7.19
C VAL A 178 -11.44 -18.82 -8.16
N PRO A 179 -10.34 -18.10 -8.51
CA PRO A 179 -10.29 -17.11 -9.58
C PRO A 179 -10.99 -17.59 -10.85
N GLN A 180 -11.78 -16.72 -11.47
CA GLN A 180 -12.55 -17.04 -12.67
C GLN A 180 -11.73 -16.87 -13.96
N SER A 181 -10.76 -15.95 -13.95
CA SER A 181 -9.88 -15.66 -15.08
C SER A 181 -8.43 -15.43 -14.65
N SER A 182 -7.51 -15.46 -15.62
CA SER A 182 -6.12 -15.04 -15.42
C SER A 182 -6.01 -13.52 -15.21
N GLU A 183 -6.89 -12.73 -15.82
CA GLU A 183 -6.94 -11.27 -15.64
C GLU A 183 -7.29 -10.91 -14.19
N GLU A 184 -8.22 -11.62 -13.56
CA GLU A 184 -8.55 -11.45 -12.14
C GLU A 184 -7.35 -11.76 -11.25
N LEU A 185 -6.61 -12.84 -11.55
CA LEU A 185 -5.38 -13.19 -10.83
C LEU A 185 -4.30 -12.13 -10.98
N VAL A 186 -4.09 -11.64 -12.20
CA VAL A 186 -3.14 -10.58 -12.50
C VAL A 186 -3.49 -9.32 -11.71
N ALA A 187 -4.75 -8.87 -11.75
CA ALA A 187 -5.19 -7.71 -10.99
C ALA A 187 -4.98 -7.90 -9.47
N ALA A 188 -5.20 -9.11 -8.94
CA ALA A 188 -4.96 -9.39 -7.53
C ALA A 188 -3.46 -9.32 -7.17
N LEU A 189 -2.59 -9.88 -8.02
CA LEU A 189 -1.13 -9.77 -7.84
C LEU A 189 -0.66 -8.30 -7.92
N GLU A 190 -1.18 -7.53 -8.87
CA GLU A 190 -0.89 -6.10 -9.04
C GLU A 190 -1.25 -5.30 -7.79
N VAL A 191 -2.48 -5.46 -7.29
CA VAL A 191 -2.93 -4.73 -6.11
C VAL A 191 -2.14 -5.14 -4.87
N THR A 192 -1.95 -6.45 -4.64
CA THR A 192 -1.14 -6.91 -3.49
C THR A 192 0.28 -6.36 -3.54
N LEU A 193 0.93 -6.40 -4.70
CA LEU A 193 2.28 -5.87 -4.87
C LEU A 193 2.31 -4.34 -4.72
N ALA A 194 1.38 -3.63 -5.35
CA ALA A 194 1.28 -2.18 -5.28
C ALA A 194 1.16 -1.70 -3.83
N VAL A 195 0.30 -2.34 -3.04
CA VAL A 195 0.11 -2.05 -1.62
C VAL A 195 1.38 -2.40 -0.84
N ALA A 196 1.94 -3.60 -1.02
CA ALA A 196 3.13 -4.07 -0.30
C ALA A 196 4.42 -3.26 -0.58
N THR A 197 4.45 -2.54 -1.71
CA THR A 197 5.60 -1.75 -2.16
C THR A 197 5.36 -0.25 -2.13
N ALA A 198 4.15 0.22 -1.77
CA ALA A 198 3.76 1.63 -1.86
C ALA A 198 4.78 2.56 -1.19
N GLU A 199 5.21 2.22 0.03
CA GLU A 199 6.21 3.02 0.75
C GLU A 199 7.59 2.98 0.08
N ALA A 200 8.05 1.79 -0.35
CA ALA A 200 9.33 1.66 -1.03
C ALA A 200 9.38 2.46 -2.34
N ARG A 201 8.29 2.45 -3.11
CA ARG A 201 8.16 3.23 -4.36
C ARG A 201 8.19 4.73 -4.08
N LEU A 202 7.47 5.19 -3.08
CA LEU A 202 7.44 6.60 -2.67
C LEU A 202 8.83 7.10 -2.26
N LEU A 203 9.54 6.35 -1.41
CA LEU A 203 10.88 6.71 -0.97
C LEU A 203 11.91 6.64 -2.10
N GLY A 204 11.77 5.65 -2.98
CA GLY A 204 12.60 5.56 -4.19
C GLY A 204 12.43 6.78 -5.08
N HIS A 205 11.20 7.29 -5.20
CA HIS A 205 10.92 8.51 -5.95
C HIS A 205 11.57 9.74 -5.32
N TYR A 206 11.46 9.92 -4.00
CA TYR A 206 12.11 11.03 -3.30
C TYR A 206 13.64 10.92 -3.29
N ALA A 207 14.19 9.72 -3.16
CA ALA A 207 15.63 9.49 -3.20
C ALA A 207 16.24 9.70 -4.60
N ALA A 208 15.42 9.82 -5.64
CA ALA A 208 15.87 10.18 -6.98
C ALA A 208 15.99 11.70 -7.19
N LEU A 209 15.57 12.53 -6.21
CA LEU A 209 15.77 13.98 -6.25
C LEU A 209 17.26 14.34 -6.15
N PRO A 210 17.68 15.50 -6.70
CA PRO A 210 19.01 16.04 -6.45
C PRO A 210 19.28 16.17 -4.95
N ASP A 211 20.52 15.92 -4.54
CA ASP A 211 20.98 15.97 -3.14
C ASP A 211 20.34 14.94 -2.19
N ALA A 212 19.41 14.11 -2.68
CA ALA A 212 18.72 13.11 -1.89
C ALA A 212 19.40 11.74 -1.97
N ARG A 213 19.30 10.97 -0.89
CA ARG A 213 19.65 9.54 -0.85
C ARG A 213 18.85 8.80 0.21
N LEU A 214 18.63 7.51 0.04
CA LEU A 214 18.07 6.69 1.11
C LEU A 214 19.06 6.57 2.28
N SER A 215 18.55 6.60 3.51
CA SER A 215 19.33 6.26 4.70
C SER A 215 19.79 4.79 4.65
N GLY A 216 20.80 4.42 5.45
CA GLY A 216 21.37 3.05 5.44
C GLY A 216 20.35 1.97 5.82
N ASP A 217 19.45 2.27 6.75
CA ASP A 217 18.29 1.44 7.12
C ASP A 217 17.08 1.65 6.19
N ARG A 218 17.21 2.58 5.23
CA ARG A 218 16.23 3.02 4.22
C ARG A 218 14.94 3.58 4.84
N SER A 219 14.95 3.91 6.14
CA SER A 219 13.82 4.43 6.93
C SER A 219 13.66 5.96 6.83
N ALA A 220 14.51 6.62 6.04
CA ALA A 220 14.48 8.05 5.77
C ALA A 220 15.03 8.35 4.37
N VAL A 221 14.68 9.52 3.84
CA VAL A 221 15.42 10.14 2.73
C VAL A 221 16.26 11.27 3.32
N LEU A 222 17.57 11.21 3.09
CA LEU A 222 18.54 12.19 3.56
C LEU A 222 18.84 13.16 2.41
N PHE A 223 18.72 14.44 2.67
CA PHE A 223 19.10 15.53 1.77
C PHE A 223 20.40 16.14 2.28
N SER A 224 21.33 16.47 1.39
CA SER A 224 22.62 17.05 1.77
C SER A 224 23.14 17.99 0.69
N ARG A 225 23.25 19.29 1.01
CA ARG A 225 23.78 20.32 0.12
C ARG A 225 24.60 21.29 0.95
N ARG A 226 25.83 21.58 0.52
CA ARG A 226 26.81 22.38 1.27
C ARG A 226 26.98 21.81 2.70
N ASP A 227 26.74 22.62 3.72
CA ASP A 227 26.87 22.26 5.14
C ASP A 227 25.51 21.95 5.80
N THR A 228 24.43 21.86 5.01
CA THR A 228 23.09 21.56 5.53
C THR A 228 22.70 20.13 5.18
N THR A 229 22.20 19.42 6.19
CA THR A 229 21.57 18.11 6.02
C THR A 229 20.14 18.13 6.51
N ALA A 230 19.23 17.55 5.75
CA ALA A 230 17.87 17.31 6.20
C ALA A 230 17.49 15.83 6.12
N THR A 231 16.56 15.43 6.97
CA THR A 231 15.96 14.10 7.00
C THR A 231 14.47 14.22 6.72
N PHE A 232 14.00 13.50 5.70
CA PHE A 232 12.57 13.36 5.42
C PHE A 232 12.02 12.13 6.15
N GLN A 233 11.10 12.39 7.08
CA GLN A 233 10.36 11.43 7.87
C GLN A 233 8.93 11.33 7.32
N TRP A 234 8.31 10.15 7.34
CA TRP A 234 6.95 9.95 6.81
C TRP A 234 6.01 9.14 7.70
N GLN A 235 6.53 8.49 8.75
CA GLN A 235 5.73 7.51 9.51
C GLN A 235 4.61 8.16 10.34
N THR A 236 4.85 9.37 10.85
CA THR A 236 3.89 10.10 11.70
C THR A 236 3.37 11.36 11.05
N SER A 237 4.20 11.99 10.23
CA SER A 237 3.89 13.15 9.42
C SER A 237 4.90 13.19 8.29
N TYR A 238 4.50 13.63 7.09
CA TYR A 238 5.45 13.90 6.01
C TYR A 238 6.21 15.15 6.41
N ARG A 239 7.44 15.00 6.91
CA ARG A 239 8.21 16.09 7.51
C ARG A 239 9.65 16.06 7.03
N LEU A 240 10.08 17.14 6.39
CA LEU A 240 11.49 17.39 6.09
C LEU A 240 12.08 18.20 7.25
N VAL A 241 13.13 17.71 7.91
CA VAL A 241 13.72 18.35 9.11
C VAL A 241 15.22 18.55 8.91
N ALA A 242 15.72 19.75 9.13
CA ALA A 242 17.16 20.05 9.22
C ALA A 242 17.52 20.58 10.60
N GLU A 243 18.74 20.28 11.06
CA GLU A 243 19.31 20.96 12.22
C GLU A 243 19.68 22.40 11.85
N HIS A 244 19.36 23.34 12.74
CA HIS A 244 19.66 24.75 12.58
C HIS A 244 20.97 25.09 13.31
N PRO A 245 21.96 25.72 12.64
CA PRO A 245 23.27 25.94 13.23
C PRO A 245 23.27 27.00 14.36
N GLU A 246 22.34 27.97 14.32
CA GLU A 246 22.27 29.05 15.32
C GLU A 246 21.35 28.67 16.49
N LYS A 247 21.87 28.72 17.73
CA LYS A 247 21.15 28.32 18.96
C LYS A 247 20.00 29.24 19.40
N HIS A 248 19.75 30.35 18.72
CA HIS A 248 18.81 31.39 19.17
C HIS A 248 18.01 32.03 18.03
N ALA A 249 17.75 31.29 16.96
CA ALA A 249 16.88 31.81 15.89
C ALA A 249 15.45 31.98 16.43
N PRO A 250 14.74 33.08 16.10
CA PRO A 250 13.37 33.29 16.57
C PRO A 250 12.46 32.19 16.01
N PRO A 251 11.48 31.70 16.79
CA PRO A 251 10.57 30.66 16.35
C PRO A 251 9.79 31.13 15.11
N LEU A 252 9.52 30.18 14.21
CA LEU A 252 8.75 30.41 12.99
C LEU A 252 7.64 29.36 12.90
N ALA A 253 6.46 29.80 12.45
CA ALA A 253 5.29 28.95 12.24
C ALA A 253 4.43 29.62 11.16
N VAL A 254 4.43 29.05 9.95
CA VAL A 254 3.77 29.64 8.79
C VAL A 254 3.03 28.55 8.02
N ASP A 255 1.74 28.79 7.76
CA ASP A 255 0.95 27.99 6.83
C ASP A 255 1.24 28.44 5.40
N CYS A 256 2.01 27.64 4.66
CA CYS A 256 2.40 27.96 3.27
C CYS A 256 1.23 27.90 2.28
N GLY A 257 0.09 27.31 2.67
CA GLY A 257 -1.12 27.30 1.87
C GLY A 257 -1.87 28.63 1.86
N ASP A 258 -1.60 29.53 2.82
CA ASP A 258 -2.20 30.86 2.86
C ASP A 258 -1.49 31.82 1.87
N PRO A 259 -2.20 32.43 0.90
CA PRO A 259 -1.62 33.45 0.02
C PRO A 259 -0.97 34.64 0.76
N GLY A 260 -1.38 34.90 2.00
CA GLY A 260 -0.84 35.93 2.89
C GLY A 260 0.39 35.50 3.70
N ALA A 261 0.75 34.22 3.71
CA ALA A 261 1.80 33.63 4.55
C ALA A 261 3.15 34.35 4.50
N SER A 262 3.54 34.82 3.31
CA SER A 262 4.79 35.56 3.11
C SER A 262 4.85 36.88 3.88
N ARG A 263 3.69 37.48 4.21
CA ARG A 263 3.59 38.73 4.98
C ARG A 263 3.70 38.51 6.49
N GLU A 264 3.49 37.28 6.95
CA GLU A 264 3.60 36.91 8.36
C GLU A 264 5.03 36.59 8.78
N LEU A 265 5.94 36.46 7.80
CA LEU A 265 7.36 36.24 8.06
C LEU A 265 7.98 37.46 8.76
N PRO A 266 8.71 37.27 9.87
CA PRO A 266 9.53 38.31 10.44
C PRO A 266 10.51 38.87 9.41
N GLU A 267 10.79 40.17 9.45
CA GLU A 267 11.72 40.80 8.51
C GLU A 267 13.08 40.09 8.54
N GLY A 268 13.57 39.69 7.36
CA GLY A 268 14.81 38.94 7.21
C GLY A 268 14.75 37.47 7.67
N ALA A 269 13.59 36.91 8.01
CA ALA A 269 13.45 35.50 8.32
C ALA A 269 13.84 34.61 7.13
N ILE A 270 13.45 35.01 5.91
CA ILE A 270 13.70 34.31 4.65
C ILE A 270 13.97 35.37 3.57
N ALA A 271 14.85 35.07 2.61
CA ALA A 271 15.10 35.97 1.48
C ALA A 271 13.84 36.13 0.61
N PRO A 272 13.54 37.32 0.08
CA PRO A 272 12.31 37.56 -0.71
C PRO A 272 12.13 36.60 -1.89
N GLU A 273 13.22 36.15 -2.51
CA GLU A 273 13.22 35.22 -3.64
C GLU A 273 12.69 33.84 -3.25
N LEU A 274 12.89 33.41 -2.00
CA LEU A 274 12.43 32.11 -1.50
C LEU A 274 10.99 32.17 -1.01
N ALA A 275 10.53 33.33 -0.52
CA ALA A 275 9.12 33.54 -0.22
C ALA A 275 8.25 33.37 -1.47
N GLN A 276 8.78 33.62 -2.67
CA GLN A 276 8.07 33.38 -3.94
C GLN A 276 7.84 31.89 -4.22
N ARG A 277 8.54 30.98 -3.53
CA ARG A 277 8.40 29.53 -3.68
C ARG A 277 7.40 28.91 -2.72
N PHE A 278 6.85 29.67 -1.79
CA PHE A 278 5.84 29.16 -0.85
C PHE A 278 4.63 28.53 -1.54
N PRO A 279 4.09 29.08 -2.65
CA PRO A 279 3.03 28.42 -3.41
C PRO A 279 3.42 27.04 -3.95
N GLU A 280 4.71 26.80 -4.23
CA GLU A 280 5.22 25.51 -4.70
C GLU A 280 5.18 24.44 -3.60
N LEU A 281 5.13 24.84 -2.31
CA LEU A 281 5.05 23.91 -1.18
C LEU A 281 3.64 23.32 -1.03
N GLY A 282 2.61 23.97 -1.58
CA GLY A 282 1.21 23.58 -1.43
C GLY A 282 0.70 23.78 0.01
N ALA A 283 -0.18 22.88 0.45
CA ALA A 283 -0.72 22.87 1.82
C ALA A 283 0.32 22.33 2.82
N ALA A 284 1.41 23.09 2.99
CA ALA A 284 2.52 22.76 3.87
C ALA A 284 2.58 23.71 5.06
N PHE A 285 3.17 23.26 6.15
CA PHE A 285 3.48 24.08 7.31
C PHE A 285 4.99 24.19 7.48
N LEU A 286 5.52 25.41 7.35
CA LEU A 286 6.91 25.73 7.63
C LEU A 286 7.07 26.13 9.09
N GLY A 287 7.98 25.48 9.80
CA GLY A 287 8.29 25.80 11.18
C GLY A 287 9.78 25.86 11.47
N ARG A 288 10.13 26.58 12.53
CA ARG A 288 11.48 26.61 13.10
C ARG A 288 11.41 26.74 14.62
N ASP A 289 12.22 25.99 15.33
CA ASP A 289 12.50 26.13 16.76
C ASP A 289 13.99 26.46 16.99
N GLU A 290 14.44 26.42 18.24
CA GLU A 290 15.83 26.72 18.63
C GLU A 290 16.88 25.79 17.98
N ARG A 291 16.47 24.63 17.47
CA ARG A 291 17.38 23.56 17.01
C ARG A 291 17.07 23.06 15.61
N HIS A 292 15.86 23.24 15.11
CA HIS A 292 15.43 22.63 13.86
C HIS A 292 14.62 23.61 13.01
N ALA A 293 14.77 23.49 11.69
CA ALA A 293 13.80 23.96 10.71
C ALA A 293 13.09 22.76 10.10
N TRP A 294 11.80 22.89 9.80
CA TRP A 294 11.04 21.83 9.15
C TRP A 294 9.94 22.33 8.23
N VAL A 295 9.63 21.52 7.21
CA VAL A 295 8.39 21.62 6.43
C VAL A 295 7.58 20.37 6.68
N ARG A 296 6.28 20.50 6.94
CA ARG A 296 5.35 19.41 7.24
C ARG A 296 4.16 19.44 6.29
N TRP A 297 3.72 18.27 5.82
CA TRP A 297 2.48 18.08 5.07
C TRP A 297 1.58 17.07 5.77
N ASP A 298 0.27 17.20 5.55
CA ASP A 298 -0.73 16.22 5.98
C ASP A 298 -0.87 15.06 4.98
N ASP A 299 -0.66 15.32 3.69
CA ASP A 299 -0.62 14.33 2.61
C ASP A 299 0.81 14.15 2.07
N PRO A 300 1.14 13.02 1.40
CA PRO A 300 2.45 12.85 0.79
C PRO A 300 2.74 13.99 -0.21
N PRO A 301 3.86 14.73 -0.07
CA PRO A 301 4.20 15.79 -1.01
C PRO A 301 4.58 15.22 -2.38
N SER A 302 4.35 15.99 -3.44
CA SER A 302 4.97 15.69 -4.74
C SER A 302 6.50 15.82 -4.66
N ALA A 303 7.21 15.23 -5.63
CA ALA A 303 8.66 15.44 -5.76
C ALA A 303 9.03 16.91 -5.92
N GLU A 304 8.20 17.69 -6.62
CA GLU A 304 8.38 19.14 -6.81
C GLU A 304 8.21 19.91 -5.49
N GLN A 305 7.16 19.58 -4.71
CA GLN A 305 6.93 20.15 -3.38
C GLN A 305 8.09 19.84 -2.43
N LEU A 306 8.59 18.60 -2.44
CA LEU A 306 9.69 18.19 -1.59
C LEU A 306 11.02 18.86 -1.99
N ALA A 307 11.28 19.02 -3.29
CA ALA A 307 12.43 19.76 -3.79
C ALA A 307 12.37 21.25 -3.41
N ALA A 308 11.19 21.89 -3.58
CA ALA A 308 10.98 23.27 -3.15
C ALA A 308 11.16 23.45 -1.64
N ALA A 309 10.67 22.51 -0.84
CA ALA A 309 10.86 22.52 0.60
C ALA A 309 12.33 22.37 1.00
N TRP A 310 13.09 21.56 0.27
CA TRP A 310 14.52 21.42 0.51
C TRP A 310 15.25 22.74 0.28
N ASP A 311 14.94 23.45 -0.80
CA ASP A 311 15.54 24.74 -1.09
C ASP A 311 15.16 25.81 -0.04
N VAL A 312 13.91 25.78 0.46
CA VAL A 312 13.48 26.66 1.56
C VAL A 312 14.21 26.31 2.87
N ILE A 313 14.33 25.03 3.21
CA ILE A 313 15.00 24.57 4.43
C ILE A 313 16.49 24.92 4.42
N GLU A 314 17.18 24.70 3.30
CA GLU A 314 18.60 25.09 3.16
C GLU A 314 18.79 26.57 3.46
N ALA A 315 17.93 27.42 2.91
CA ALA A 315 18.04 28.85 3.08
C ALA A 315 17.63 29.34 4.48
N VAL A 316 16.64 28.71 5.10
CA VAL A 316 16.26 28.99 6.51
C VAL A 316 17.41 28.63 7.44
N CYS A 317 18.16 27.57 7.14
CA CYS A 317 19.32 27.13 7.93
C CYS A 317 20.64 27.82 7.54
N ALA A 318 20.68 28.56 6.43
CA ALA A 318 21.89 29.24 6.00
C ALA A 318 22.31 30.27 7.07
N PRO A 319 23.59 30.33 7.47
CA PRO A 319 24.07 31.32 8.42
C PRO A 319 23.68 32.71 7.93
N ARG A 320 23.12 33.54 8.81
CA ARG A 320 22.90 34.94 8.46
C ARG A 320 24.28 35.55 8.28
N THR A 321 24.70 35.76 7.03
CA THR A 321 25.80 36.67 6.75
C THR A 321 25.36 37.99 7.32
N GLN A 322 25.92 38.38 8.48
CA GLN A 322 25.67 39.69 9.07
C GLN A 322 25.96 40.69 7.96
N VAL A 323 24.90 41.22 7.35
CA VAL A 323 25.01 42.40 6.50
C VAL A 323 25.52 43.45 7.47
N GLY A 324 26.81 43.75 7.35
CA GLY A 324 27.56 44.43 8.39
C GLY A 324 26.80 45.65 8.89
N ALA A 325 26.83 45.84 10.21
CA ALA A 325 26.41 47.07 10.85
C ALA A 325 27.30 48.24 10.34
N PHE A 326 27.01 48.71 9.13
CA PHE A 326 27.50 49.97 8.59
C PHE A 326 26.31 50.94 8.61
N ARG A 327 26.04 51.48 9.80
CA ARG A 327 25.39 52.77 10.01
C ARG A 327 26.05 53.48 11.18
#